data_AF-A0A8X7S334-F1
#
_entry.id   AF-A0A8X7S334-F1
#
_cell.length_a   1.000
_cell.length_b   1.000
_cell.length_c   1.000
_cell.angle_alpha   90.00
_cell.angle_beta   90.00
_cell.angle_gamma   90.00
#
_symmetry.space_group_name_H-M   'P 1'
#
loop_
_entity.id
_entity.type
_entity.pdbx_description
1 polymer ?
#
loop_
_entity_poly.entity_id
_entity_poly.type
_entity_poly.pdbx_seq_one_letter_code
_entity_poly.pdbx_strand_id
1 'polypeptide(L)'
;MVRLDIQNYPRIWLDILHWLPTAHQDNWKRLGLLQAWQASIYEIWRERNRRMHDGLTYPPAMVFRVIIFGLRDKCSSMTVQGNPRGPLLGQFWYDPP
;
A
#
# COMPACT_ATOMS: atom_id res chain seq x y z
N MET A 1 8.70 15.11 6.43
CA MET A 1 8.43 13.92 5.60
C MET A 1 8.42 12.70 6.50
N VAL A 2 7.28 12.37 7.10
CA VAL A 2 7.11 11.13 7.88
C VAL A 2 5.90 10.46 7.25
N ARG A 3 6.06 9.30 6.62
CA ARG A 3 4.86 8.57 6.18
C ARG A 3 4.71 7.23 6.88
N LEU A 4 5.76 6.44 7.04
CA LEU A 4 5.67 5.20 7.81
C LEU A 4 6.83 4.95 8.78
N ASP A 5 7.97 5.66 8.60
CA ASP A 5 9.18 5.52 9.42
C ASP A 5 9.58 4.06 9.67
N ILE A 6 9.85 3.36 8.57
CA ILE A 6 10.16 1.93 8.59
C ILE A 6 11.67 1.75 8.74
N GLN A 7 12.09 1.02 9.76
CA GLN A 7 13.48 0.65 9.99
C GLN A 7 13.61 -0.87 10.12
N ASN A 8 14.81 -1.40 9.83
CA ASN A 8 15.16 -2.82 10.03
C ASN A 8 14.20 -3.81 9.34
N TYR A 9 13.77 -3.53 8.11
CA TYR A 9 12.92 -4.44 7.36
C TYR A 9 13.70 -5.65 6.82
N PRO A 10 13.15 -6.88 6.91
CA PRO A 10 13.80 -8.06 6.36
C PRO A 10 13.72 -8.08 4.82
N ARG A 11 14.63 -8.83 4.20
CA ARG A 11 14.68 -8.99 2.72
C ARG A 11 14.14 -10.34 2.23
N ILE A 12 13.97 -11.29 3.13
CA ILE A 12 13.44 -12.62 2.83
C ILE A 12 11.92 -12.53 2.93
N TRP A 13 11.22 -13.05 1.92
CA TRP A 13 9.76 -12.98 1.82
C TRP A 13 9.05 -13.49 3.07
N LEU A 14 9.44 -14.67 3.56
CA LEU A 14 8.84 -15.28 4.73
C LEU A 14 9.04 -14.42 5.99
N ASP A 15 10.21 -13.83 6.15
CA ASP A 15 10.51 -12.95 7.28
C ASP A 15 9.71 -11.65 7.20
N ILE A 16 9.47 -11.11 5.99
CA ILE A 16 8.60 -9.95 5.78
C ILE A 16 7.17 -10.24 6.26
N LEU A 17 6.64 -11.43 5.94
CA LEU A 17 5.30 -11.84 6.39
C LEU A 17 5.19 -11.92 7.92
N HIS A 18 6.22 -12.45 8.58
CA HIS A 18 6.25 -12.51 10.05
C HIS A 18 6.49 -11.15 10.70
N TRP A 19 7.27 -10.27 10.04
CA TRP A 19 7.63 -8.96 10.56
C TRP A 19 6.52 -7.92 10.41
N LEU A 20 5.76 -7.93 9.30
CA LEU A 20 4.74 -6.93 8.98
C LEU A 20 3.71 -6.68 10.11
N PRO A 21 3.15 -7.71 10.78
CA PRO A 21 2.23 -7.52 11.91
C PRO A 21 2.86 -6.85 13.14
N THR A 22 4.19 -6.82 13.24
CA THR A 22 4.94 -6.24 14.36
C THR A 22 5.83 -5.07 13.93
N ALA A 23 5.73 -4.63 12.67
CA ALA A 23 6.66 -3.70 12.04
C ALA A 23 6.67 -2.30 12.66
N HIS A 24 5.61 -1.92 13.38
CA HIS A 24 5.52 -0.62 14.05
C HIS A 24 4.63 -0.71 15.30
N GLN A 25 4.99 0.01 16.36
CA GLN A 25 4.23 0.06 17.63
C GLN A 25 2.91 0.86 17.48
N ASP A 26 2.95 1.97 16.76
CA ASP A 26 1.75 2.70 16.32
C ASP A 26 0.87 1.86 15.39
N ASN A 27 -0.35 1.58 15.85
CA ASN A 27 -1.37 0.82 15.15
C ASN A 27 -1.70 1.39 13.76
N TRP A 28 -1.71 2.72 13.60
CA TRP A 28 -2.11 3.37 12.36
C TRP A 28 -1.03 3.28 11.29
N LYS A 29 0.23 3.52 11.68
CA LYS A 29 1.38 3.30 10.79
C LYS A 29 1.49 1.84 10.38
N ARG A 30 1.30 0.91 11.33
CA ARG A 30 1.25 -0.52 11.03
C ARG A 30 0.13 -0.86 10.04
N LEU A 31 -1.08 -0.35 10.27
CA LEU A 31 -2.21 -0.58 9.37
C LEU A 31 -1.95 0.00 7.97
N GLY A 32 -1.37 1.19 7.88
CA GLY A 32 -0.95 1.79 6.60
C GLY A 32 0.09 0.93 5.89
N LEU A 33 1.08 0.41 6.61
CA LEU A 33 2.08 -0.50 6.04
C LEU A 33 1.46 -1.80 5.50
N LEU A 34 0.56 -2.42 6.26
CA LEU A 34 -0.18 -3.61 5.81
C LEU A 34 -1.01 -3.31 4.56
N GLN A 35 -1.69 -2.16 4.54
CA GLN A 35 -2.49 -1.72 3.40
C GLN A 35 -1.64 -1.55 2.14
N ALA A 36 -0.48 -0.88 2.25
CA ALA A 36 0.44 -0.70 1.14
C ALA A 36 1.05 -2.01 0.65
N TRP A 37 1.40 -2.91 1.57
CA TRP A 37 1.90 -4.24 1.22
C TRP A 37 0.86 -5.05 0.43
N GLN A 38 -0.38 -5.12 0.93
CA GLN A 38 -1.47 -5.83 0.25
C GLN A 38 -1.74 -5.27 -1.15
N ALA A 39 -1.83 -3.94 -1.28
CA ALA A 39 -2.03 -3.28 -2.57
C ALA A 39 -0.88 -3.57 -3.54
N SER A 40 0.36 -3.58 -3.06
CA SER A 40 1.54 -3.87 -3.87
C SER A 40 1.53 -5.30 -4.41
N ILE A 41 1.23 -6.29 -3.56
CA ILE A 41 1.16 -7.70 -4.00
C ILE A 41 0.07 -7.90 -5.04
N TYR A 42 -1.10 -7.31 -4.80
CA TYR A 42 -2.22 -7.39 -5.73
C TYR A 42 -1.88 -6.78 -7.10
N GLU A 43 -1.34 -5.56 -7.14
CA GLU A 43 -1.04 -4.90 -8.42
C GLU A 43 0.15 -5.53 -9.15
N ILE A 44 1.12 -6.11 -8.45
CA ILE A 44 2.20 -6.91 -9.08
C ILE A 44 1.62 -8.18 -9.71
N TRP A 45 0.75 -8.90 -9.00
CA TRP A 45 0.05 -10.07 -9.53
C TRP A 45 -0.81 -9.69 -10.75
N ARG A 46 -1.55 -8.59 -10.66
CA ARG A 46 -2.39 -8.07 -11.75
C ARG A 46 -1.56 -7.66 -12.96
N GLU A 47 -0.40 -7.03 -12.76
CA GLU A 47 0.52 -6.68 -13.84
C GLU A 47 1.08 -7.93 -14.53
N ARG A 48 1.45 -8.97 -13.78
CA ARG A 48 1.84 -10.27 -14.37
C ARG A 48 0.73 -10.82 -15.26
N ASN A 49 -0.52 -10.78 -14.80
CA ASN A 49 -1.65 -11.29 -15.57
C ASN A 49 -1.93 -10.43 -16.80
N ARG A 50 -1.82 -9.10 -16.70
CA ARG A 50 -1.93 -8.17 -17.83
C ARG A 50 -0.94 -8.51 -18.94
N ARG A 51 0.32 -8.78 -18.59
CA ARG A 51 1.35 -9.21 -19.56
C ARG A 51 1.01 -10.53 -20.23
N MET A 52 0.46 -11.46 -19.46
CA MET A 52 0.14 -12.81 -19.94
C MET A 52 -1.11 -12.85 -20.83
N HIS A 53 -2.16 -12.10 -20.49
CA HIS A 53 -3.47 -12.20 -21.13
C HIS A 53 -3.77 -11.05 -22.10
N ASP A 54 -3.29 -9.84 -21.80
CA ASP A 54 -3.59 -8.66 -22.62
C ASP A 54 -2.42 -8.30 -23.55
N GLY A 55 -1.24 -8.93 -23.36
CA GLY A 55 -0.01 -8.59 -24.10
C GLY A 55 0.54 -7.19 -23.78
N LEU A 56 -0.01 -6.53 -22.76
CA LEU A 56 0.36 -5.17 -22.36
C LEU A 56 1.29 -5.18 -21.15
N THR A 57 2.34 -4.36 -21.21
CA THR A 57 3.29 -4.18 -20.10
C THR A 57 3.27 -2.75 -19.64
N TYR A 58 3.00 -2.54 -18.35
CA TYR A 58 3.13 -1.23 -17.75
C TYR A 58 4.57 -0.98 -17.29
N PRO A 59 5.09 0.25 -17.50
CA PRO A 59 6.33 0.66 -16.85
C PRO A 59 6.21 0.53 -15.32
N PRO A 60 7.28 0.20 -14.59
CA PRO A 60 7.24 0.09 -13.13
C PRO A 60 6.69 1.33 -12.43
N ALA A 61 6.99 2.52 -12.95
CA ALA A 61 6.46 3.78 -12.44
C ALA A 61 4.93 3.86 -12.53
N MET A 62 4.34 3.31 -13.60
CA MET A 62 2.89 3.24 -13.76
C MET A 62 2.25 2.27 -12.76
N VAL A 63 2.86 1.10 -12.55
CA VAL A 63 2.39 0.14 -11.54
C VAL A 63 2.42 0.76 -10.14
N PHE A 64 3.53 1.44 -9.80
CA PHE A 64 3.65 2.17 -8.54
C PHE A 64 2.56 3.25 -8.40
N ARG A 65 2.30 4.02 -9.46
CA ARG A 65 1.25 5.04 -9.46
C ARG A 65 -0.14 4.45 -9.24
N VAL A 66 -0.45 3.31 -9.87
CA VAL A 66 -1.71 2.58 -9.66
C VAL A 66 -1.85 2.13 -8.21
N ILE A 67 -0.79 1.63 -7.59
CA ILE A 67 -0.79 1.26 -6.16
C ILE A 67 -1.15 2.47 -5.29
N ILE A 68 -0.48 3.61 -5.47
CA ILE A 68 -0.74 4.82 -4.68
C ILE A 68 -2.18 5.33 -4.90
N PHE A 69 -2.68 5.33 -6.13
CA PHE A 69 -4.06 5.72 -6.41
C PHE A 69 -5.07 4.76 -5.77
N GLY A 70 -4.86 3.45 -5.86
CA GLY A 70 -5.73 2.48 -5.19
C GLY A 70 -5.78 2.66 -3.67
N LEU A 71 -4.64 2.99 -3.05
CA LEU A 71 -4.58 3.32 -1.62
C LEU A 71 -5.39 4.59 -1.28
N ARG A 72 -5.24 5.65 -2.07
CA ARG A 72 -6.00 6.90 -1.91
C ARG A 72 -7.49 6.67 -2.11
N ASP A 73 -7.89 6.00 -3.18
CA ASP A 73 -9.29 5.71 -3.50
C ASP A 73 -9.96 4.87 -2.41
N LYS A 74 -9.23 3.89 -1.85
CA LYS A 74 -9.71 3.11 -0.71
C LYS A 74 -9.95 4.00 0.51
N CYS A 75 -9.06 4.95 0.79
CA CYS A 75 -9.21 5.89 1.90
C CYS A 75 -10.37 6.86 1.66
N SER A 76 -10.49 7.44 0.46
CA SER A 76 -11.64 8.25 0.04
C SER A 76 -12.96 7.51 0.26
N SER A 77 -13.04 6.26 -0.22
CA SER A 77 -14.22 5.41 -0.08
C SER A 77 -14.59 5.15 1.38
N MET A 78 -13.60 4.85 2.23
CA MET A 78 -13.81 4.68 3.67
C MET A 78 -14.34 5.96 4.33
N THR A 79 -13.79 7.12 3.97
CA THR A 79 -14.25 8.43 4.46
C THR A 79 -15.71 8.69 4.07
N VAL A 80 -16.07 8.45 2.82
CA VAL A 80 -17.46 8.61 2.32
C VAL A 80 -18.43 7.68 3.04
N GLN A 81 -17.97 6.48 3.43
CA GLN A 81 -18.75 5.52 4.23
C GLN A 81 -18.82 5.87 5.73
N GLY A 82 -18.25 6.99 6.16
CA GLY A 82 -18.19 7.39 7.56
C GLY A 82 -17.22 6.55 8.41
N ASN A 83 -16.33 5.77 7.79
CA ASN A 83 -15.36 4.98 8.51
C ASN A 83 -14.20 5.88 9.00
N PRO A 84 -13.95 5.98 10.32
CA PRO A 84 -12.94 6.90 10.87
C PRO A 84 -11.51 6.55 10.43
N ARG A 85 -11.27 5.33 9.94
CA ARG A 85 -9.96 4.92 9.41
C ARG A 85 -9.63 5.59 8.09
N GLY A 86 -10.62 6.03 7.32
CA GLY A 86 -10.43 6.69 6.02
C GLY A 86 -9.50 7.91 6.08
N PRO A 87 -9.83 8.96 6.85
CA PRO A 87 -8.97 10.13 6.99
C PRO A 87 -7.63 9.79 7.67
N LEU A 88 -7.63 8.90 8.67
CA LEU A 88 -6.43 8.49 9.40
C LEU A 88 -5.41 7.74 8.55
N LEU A 89 -5.86 6.94 7.58
CA LEU A 89 -4.97 6.28 6.62
C LEU A 89 -4.62 7.21 5.47
N GLY A 90 -5.55 8.08 5.06
CA GLY A 90 -5.35 9.07 4.02
C GLY A 90 -4.11 9.95 4.24
N GLN A 91 -3.83 10.34 5.49
CA GLN A 91 -2.65 11.15 5.83
C GLN A 91 -1.31 10.54 5.35
N PHE A 92 -1.25 9.22 5.17
CA PHE A 92 -0.05 8.53 4.68
C PHE A 92 0.09 8.58 3.16
N TRP A 93 -1.02 8.73 2.43
CA TRP A 93 -1.06 8.54 0.98
C TRP A 93 -1.27 9.83 0.20
N TYR A 94 -1.98 10.81 0.75
CA TYR A 94 -2.14 12.13 0.12
C TYR A 94 -0.90 12.99 0.28
N ASP A 95 -0.60 13.76 -0.75
CA ASP A 95 0.48 14.74 -0.74
C ASP A 95 0.22 15.81 0.33
N PRO A 96 1.26 16.24 1.08
CA PRO A 96 1.10 17.37 1.97
C PRO A 96 0.59 18.56 1.15
N PRO A 97 -0.30 19.39 1.71
CA PRO A 97 -0.68 20.66 1.08
C PRO A 97 0.53 21.58 0.87
#